data_AF-A0A2D6IJU7-F1
#
_entry.id   AF-A0A2D6IJU7-F1
#
_cell.length_a   1.000
_cell.length_b   1.000
_cell.length_c   1.000
_cell.angle_alpha   90.00
_cell.angle_beta   90.00
_cell.angle_gamma   90.00
#
_symmetry.space_group_name_H-M   'P 1'
#
loop_
_entity.id
_entity.type
_entity.pdbx_description
1 polymer ?
#
loop_
_entity_poly.entity_id
_entity_poly.type
_entity_poly.pdbx_seq_one_letter_code
_entity_poly.pdbx_strand_id
1 'polypeptide(L)'
;MKDIVLFQSVPLQERINFARHLHLMIKTGLSLVDGLRLIQDQTPSKSLKRIVTDLIKEINNGHFLSEGLKRYRRVFGEFFVSVVEIGEKSGNLSESLLHLAVELQKKKELRQRFDVVQP
;
A
#
# COMPACT_ATOMS: atom_id res chain seq x y z
N MET A 1 24.49 2.65 5.33
CA MET A 1 23.19 3.37 5.42
C MET A 1 22.12 2.38 5.87
N LYS A 2 21.91 2.18 7.18
CA LYS A 2 20.90 1.25 7.73
C LYS A 2 19.90 1.91 8.69
N ASP A 3 19.93 3.23 8.86
CA ASP A 3 19.36 3.86 10.06
C ASP A 3 18.07 4.68 9.88
N ILE A 4 17.37 4.60 8.74
CA ILE A 4 16.19 5.46 8.51
C ILE A 4 14.83 4.74 8.55
N VAL A 5 14.77 3.46 8.95
CA VAL A 5 13.51 2.68 8.96
C VAL A 5 12.80 2.71 10.33
N LEU A 6 13.30 3.48 11.31
CA LEU A 6 12.92 3.30 12.71
C LEU A 6 11.58 3.94 13.16
N PHE A 7 10.98 4.89 12.42
CA PHE A 7 9.77 5.60 12.89
C PHE A 7 8.71 5.93 11.82
N GLN A 8 8.61 5.15 10.74
CA GLN A 8 7.52 5.36 9.78
C GLN A 8 6.28 4.60 10.24
N SER A 9 5.29 5.34 10.74
CA SER A 9 3.92 4.84 10.91
C SER A 9 3.03 5.44 9.83
N VAL A 10 2.20 4.59 9.21
CA VAL A 10 1.16 5.01 8.26
C VAL A 10 -0.18 4.54 8.82
N PRO A 11 -1.14 5.44 9.09
CA PRO A 11 -2.46 5.09 9.56
C PRO A 11 -3.12 3.99 8.72
N LEU A 12 -3.97 3.16 9.34
CA LEU A 12 -4.70 2.12 8.61
C LEU A 12 -5.52 2.70 7.45
N GLN A 13 -6.14 3.87 7.65
CA GLN A 13 -6.92 4.54 6.60
C GLN A 13 -6.06 4.91 5.39
N GLU A 14 -4.82 5.38 5.60
CA GLU A 14 -3.93 5.73 4.50
C GLU A 14 -3.49 4.49 3.70
N ARG A 15 -3.29 3.35 4.36
CA ARG A 15 -3.01 2.08 3.67
C ARG A 15 -4.20 1.58 2.84
N ILE A 16 -5.42 1.74 3.37
CA ILE A 16 -6.67 1.44 2.63
C ILE A 16 -6.76 2.33 1.39
N ASN A 17 -6.55 3.64 1.55
CA ASN A 17 -6.63 4.60 0.46
C ASN A 17 -5.53 4.36 -0.59
N PHE A 18 -4.29 4.05 -0.16
CA PHE A 18 -3.20 3.66 -1.05
C PHE A 18 -3.61 2.50 -1.97
N ALA A 19 -4.12 1.40 -1.40
CA ALA A 19 -4.52 0.23 -2.18
C ALA A 19 -5.69 0.55 -3.13
N ARG A 20 -6.70 1.28 -2.65
CA ARG A 20 -7.88 1.67 -3.44
C ARG A 20 -7.52 2.59 -4.61
N HIS A 21 -6.72 3.62 -4.36
CA HIS A 21 -6.30 4.57 -5.39
C HIS A 21 -5.43 3.88 -6.44
N LEU A 22 -4.48 3.06 -6.01
CA LEU A 22 -3.61 2.35 -6.94
C LEU A 22 -4.38 1.34 -7.80
N HIS A 23 -5.34 0.63 -7.22
CA HIS A 23 -6.30 -0.19 -7.97
C HIS A 23 -7.00 0.63 -9.05
N LEU A 24 -7.58 1.78 -8.70
CA LEU A 24 -8.32 2.61 -9.65
C LEU A 24 -7.42 3.04 -10.82
N MET A 25 -6.20 3.50 -10.53
CA MET A 25 -5.26 3.95 -11.56
C MET A 25 -4.92 2.82 -12.53
N ILE A 26 -4.51 1.65 -12.01
CA ILE A 26 -4.16 0.49 -12.84
C ILE A 26 -5.37 0.02 -13.65
N LYS A 27 -6.56 -0.03 -13.03
CA LYS A 27 -7.79 -0.42 -13.71
C LYS A 27 -8.18 0.54 -14.85
N THR A 28 -7.83 1.82 -14.74
CA THR A 28 -8.03 2.81 -15.81
C THR A 28 -6.93 2.80 -16.89
N GLY A 29 -5.98 1.85 -16.82
CA GLY A 29 -4.93 1.69 -17.81
C GLY A 29 -3.67 2.52 -17.56
N LEU A 30 -3.57 3.22 -16.42
CA LEU A 30 -2.32 3.87 -16.05
C LEU A 30 -1.29 2.82 -15.67
N SER A 31 -0.02 3.11 -15.96
CA SER A 31 1.07 2.29 -15.47
C SER A 31 1.12 2.30 -13.94
N LEU A 32 1.69 1.25 -13.34
CA LEU A 32 1.91 1.17 -11.90
C LEU A 32 2.72 2.38 -11.39
N VAL A 33 3.74 2.81 -12.13
CA VAL A 33 4.58 3.95 -11.77
C VAL A 33 3.79 5.26 -11.79
N ASP A 34 2.95 5.48 -12.80
CA ASP A 34 2.13 6.69 -12.89
C ASP A 34 1.08 6.74 -11.77
N GLY A 35 0.47 5.60 -11.46
CA GLY A 35 -0.45 5.49 -10.32
C GLY A 35 0.23 5.81 -8.98
N LEU A 36 1.48 5.35 -8.78
CA LEU A 36 2.27 5.69 -7.61
C LEU A 36 2.66 7.17 -7.57
N ARG A 37 3.05 7.78 -8.70
CA ARG A 37 3.35 9.22 -8.79
C ARG A 37 2.13 10.06 -8.40
N LEU A 38 0.94 9.69 -8.89
CA LEU A 38 -0.27 10.41 -8.52
C LEU A 38 -0.54 10.35 -7.01
N ILE A 39 -0.35 9.19 -6.38
CA ILE A 39 -0.45 9.05 -4.92
C ILE A 39 0.61 9.88 -4.20
N GLN A 40 1.85 9.90 -4.70
CA GLN A 40 2.96 10.67 -4.16
C GLN A 40 2.67 12.19 -4.15
N ASP A 41 2.03 12.67 -5.21
CA ASP A 41 1.71 14.09 -5.40
C ASP A 41 0.50 14.52 -4.55
N GLN A 42 -0.47 13.64 -4.37
CA GLN A 42 -1.71 13.94 -3.65
C GLN A 42 -1.65 13.67 -2.14
N THR A 43 -0.74 12.82 -1.67
CA THR A 43 -0.73 12.44 -0.25
C THR A 43 -0.20 13.56 0.66
N PRO A 44 -0.93 13.94 1.73
CA PRO A 44 -0.42 14.87 2.74
C PRO A 44 0.57 14.20 3.71
N SER A 45 0.65 12.87 3.70
CA SER A 45 1.45 12.08 4.62
C SER A 45 2.91 12.04 4.18
N LYS A 46 3.80 12.70 4.94
CA LYS A 46 5.24 12.68 4.68
C LYS A 46 5.82 11.26 4.70
N SER A 47 5.31 10.41 5.59
CA SER A 47 5.70 8.99 5.68
C SER A 47 5.30 8.24 4.42
N LEU A 48 4.03 8.32 4.01
CA LEU A 48 3.56 7.63 2.81
C LEU A 48 4.24 8.17 1.55
N LYS A 49 4.40 9.49 1.43
CA LYS A 49 5.11 10.12 0.30
C LYS A 49 6.51 9.54 0.14
N ARG A 50 7.25 9.39 1.24
CA ARG A 50 8.60 8.83 1.20
C ARG A 50 8.61 7.35 0.81
N ILE A 51 7.71 6.55 1.37
CA ILE A 51 7.55 5.14 0.99
C ILE A 51 7.29 5.03 -0.50
N VAL A 52 6.29 5.76 -1.02
CA VAL A 52 5.92 5.74 -2.44
C VAL A 52 7.08 6.21 -3.34
N THR A 53 7.83 7.23 -2.91
CA THR A 53 9.05 7.69 -3.60
C THR A 53 10.05 6.55 -3.76
N ASP A 54 10.29 5.78 -2.70
CA ASP A 54 11.22 4.67 -2.73
C ASP A 54 10.68 3.49 -3.55
N LEU A 55 9.37 3.20 -3.49
CA LEU A 55 8.73 2.18 -4.34
C LEU A 55 8.86 2.51 -5.84
N ILE A 56 8.65 3.78 -6.23
CA ILE A 56 8.84 4.23 -7.61
C ILE A 56 10.28 3.96 -8.08
N LYS A 57 11.29 4.22 -7.23
CA LYS A 57 12.69 3.95 -7.56
C LYS A 57 12.94 2.47 -7.81
N GLU A 58 12.39 1.58 -6.97
CA GLU A 58 12.54 0.13 -7.17
C GLU A 58 11.96 -0.35 -8.49
N ILE A 59 10.76 0.10 -8.81
CA ILE A 59 10.07 -0.34 -10.02
C ILE A 59 10.81 0.18 -11.26
N ASN A 60 11.32 1.41 -11.22
CA ASN A 60 12.18 1.94 -12.29
C ASN A 60 13.50 1.16 -12.43
N ASN A 61 13.99 0.53 -11.36
CA ASN A 61 15.16 -0.35 -11.39
C ASN A 61 14.82 -1.80 -11.82
N GLY A 62 13.57 -2.08 -12.20
CA GLY A 62 13.12 -3.40 -12.65
C GLY A 62 12.71 -4.36 -11.53
N HIS A 63 12.58 -3.88 -10.29
CA HIS A 63 12.09 -4.68 -9.18
C HIS A 63 10.57 -4.69 -9.10
N PHE A 64 10.01 -5.72 -8.48
CA PHE A 64 8.57 -5.82 -8.24
C PHE A 64 8.11 -4.88 -7.11
N LEU A 65 6.85 -4.45 -7.15
CA LEU A 65 6.20 -3.69 -6.08
C LEU A 65 6.27 -4.44 -4.74
N SER A 66 6.02 -5.75 -4.74
CA SER A 66 6.11 -6.57 -3.54
C SER A 66 7.51 -6.56 -2.93
N GLU A 67 8.57 -6.52 -3.73
CA GLU A 67 9.95 -6.42 -3.25
C GLU A 67 10.21 -5.08 -2.56
N GLY A 68 9.74 -3.98 -3.14
CA GLY A 68 9.78 -2.67 -2.50
C GLY A 68 8.98 -2.65 -1.18
N LEU A 69 7.77 -3.20 -1.18
CA LEU A 69 6.89 -3.25 -0.02
C LEU A 69 7.44 -4.13 1.12
N LYS A 70 8.23 -5.18 0.83
CA LYS A 70 8.88 -6.03 1.85
C LYS A 70 9.74 -5.20 2.80
N ARG A 71 10.38 -4.13 2.33
CA ARG A 71 11.18 -3.21 3.18
C ARG A 71 10.32 -2.40 4.15
N TYR A 72 9.04 -2.22 3.84
CA TYR A 72 8.05 -1.52 4.66
C TYR A 72 7.02 -2.49 5.26
N ARG A 73 7.39 -3.77 5.45
CA ARG A 73 6.54 -4.80 6.04
C ARG A 73 6.01 -4.44 7.43
N ARG A 74 6.76 -3.67 8.22
CA ARG A 74 6.26 -3.14 9.52
C ARG A 74 5.07 -2.18 9.35
N VAL A 75 4.99 -1.50 8.20
CA VAL A 75 3.91 -0.58 7.85
C VAL A 75 2.75 -1.33 7.21
N PHE A 76 3.00 -2.12 6.17
CA PHE A 76 1.93 -2.76 5.40
C PHE A 76 1.45 -4.11 5.99
N GLY A 77 2.29 -4.79 6.75
CA GLY A 77 2.04 -6.14 7.26
C GLY A 77 2.29 -7.22 6.21
N GLU A 78 2.53 -8.46 6.67
CA GLU A 78 2.82 -9.61 5.79
C GLU A 78 1.69 -9.88 4.81
N PHE A 79 0.44 -9.88 5.29
CA PHE A 79 -0.74 -10.15 4.45
C PHE A 79 -0.80 -9.23 3.23
N PHE A 80 -0.54 -7.93 3.42
CA PHE A 80 -0.55 -6.96 2.32
C PHE A 80 0.52 -7.29 1.28
N VAL A 81 1.74 -7.52 1.74
CA VAL A 81 2.88 -7.84 0.87
C VAL A 81 2.62 -9.13 0.08
N SER A 82 2.11 -10.18 0.73
CA SER A 82 1.82 -11.46 0.09
C SER A 82 0.74 -11.36 -0.97
N VAL A 83 -0.34 -10.62 -0.71
CA VAL A 83 -1.42 -10.45 -1.70
C VAL A 83 -0.93 -9.65 -2.90
N VAL A 84 -0.11 -8.62 -2.70
CA VAL A 84 0.54 -7.91 -3.82
C VAL A 84 1.44 -8.85 -4.62
N GLU A 85 2.28 -9.66 -3.95
CA GLU A 85 3.18 -10.59 -4.63
C GLU A 85 2.41 -11.63 -5.48
N ILE A 86 1.30 -12.17 -4.97
CA ILE A 86 0.42 -13.07 -5.72
C ILE A 86 -0.21 -12.34 -6.92
N GLY A 87 -0.66 -11.10 -6.72
CA GLY A 87 -1.22 -10.26 -7.78
C GLY A 87 -0.25 -9.98 -8.91
N GLU A 88 1.01 -9.66 -8.59
CA GLU A 88 2.07 -9.45 -9.58
C GLU A 88 2.36 -10.72 -10.38
N LYS A 89 2.53 -11.86 -9.69
CA LYS A 89 2.85 -13.15 -10.33
C LYS A 89 1.73 -13.67 -11.21
N SER A 90 0.48 -13.37 -10.87
CA SER A 90 -0.71 -13.83 -11.60
C SER A 90 -1.23 -12.83 -12.63
N GLY A 91 -0.65 -11.63 -12.72
CA GLY A 91 -1.14 -10.56 -13.59
C GLY A 91 -2.41 -9.86 -13.09
N ASN A 92 -2.87 -10.14 -11.86
CA ASN A 92 -4.11 -9.60 -11.28
C ASN A 92 -3.83 -8.59 -10.15
N LEU A 93 -2.81 -7.74 -10.33
CA LEU A 93 -2.39 -6.77 -9.31
C LEU A 93 -3.51 -5.78 -8.95
N SER A 94 -4.26 -5.31 -9.95
CA SER A 94 -5.41 -4.42 -9.75
C SER A 94 -6.41 -5.03 -8.77
N GLU A 95 -6.84 -6.26 -9.00
CA GLU A 95 -7.87 -6.96 -8.24
C GLU A 95 -7.37 -7.30 -6.83
N SER A 96 -6.08 -7.62 -6.72
CA SER A 96 -5.40 -7.87 -5.45
C SER A 96 -5.36 -6.62 -4.57
N LEU A 97 -5.12 -5.44 -5.15
CA LEU A 97 -5.19 -4.16 -4.44
C LEU A 97 -6.61 -3.81 -3.99
N LEU A 98 -7.62 -4.09 -4.81
CA LEU A 98 -9.02 -3.90 -4.42
C LEU A 98 -9.39 -4.82 -3.24
N HIS A 99 -8.99 -6.10 -3.31
CA HIS A 99 -9.19 -7.06 -2.23
C HIS A 99 -8.57 -6.55 -0.92
N LEU A 100 -7.31 -6.07 -0.98
CA LEU A 100 -6.65 -5.48 0.19
C LEU A 100 -7.41 -4.28 0.76
N ALA A 101 -7.86 -3.36 -0.09
CA ALA A 101 -8.63 -2.21 0.37
C ALA A 101 -9.91 -2.62 1.10
N VAL A 102 -10.62 -3.62 0.59
CA VAL A 102 -11.86 -4.15 1.19
C VAL A 102 -11.57 -4.85 2.51
N GLU A 103 -10.60 -5.76 2.56
CA GLU A 103 -10.29 -6.52 3.78
C GLU A 103 -9.75 -5.64 4.91
N LEU A 104 -8.89 -4.66 4.58
CA LEU A 104 -8.41 -3.69 5.56
C LEU A 104 -9.53 -2.77 6.07
N GLN A 105 -10.49 -2.39 5.21
CA GLN A 105 -11.65 -1.60 5.60
C GLN A 105 -12.55 -2.39 6.56
N LYS A 106 -12.88 -3.65 6.24
CA LYS A 106 -13.63 -4.55 7.14
C LYS A 106 -12.92 -4.68 8.50
N LYS A 107 -11.60 -4.89 8.50
CA LYS A 107 -10.80 -4.97 9.72
C LYS A 107 -10.85 -3.68 10.54
N LYS A 108 -10.85 -2.52 9.89
CA LYS A 108 -10.99 -1.21 10.56
C LYS A 108 -12.36 -1.10 11.24
N GLU A 109 -13.43 -1.41 10.52
CA GLU A 109 -14.82 -1.32 11.02
C GLU A 109 -15.06 -2.25 12.20
N LEU A 110 -14.53 -3.48 12.14
CA LEU A 110 -14.61 -4.42 13.26
C LEU A 110 -13.96 -3.84 14.52
N ARG A 111 -12.74 -3.30 14.41
CA ARG A 111 -12.05 -2.67 15.55
C ARG A 111 -12.85 -1.54 16.16
N GLN A 112 -13.38 -0.65 15.32
CA GLN A 112 -14.21 0.47 15.77
C GLN A 112 -15.49 0.02 16.49
N ARG A 113 -16.12 -1.09 16.07
CA ARG A 113 -17.27 -1.65 16.79
C ARG A 113 -16.88 -2.14 18.19
N PHE A 114 -15.77 -2.85 18.33
CA PHE A 114 -15.33 -3.32 19.64
C PHE A 114 -14.91 -2.17 20.57
N ASP A 115 -14.27 -1.13 20.04
CA ASP A 115 -13.87 0.06 20.81
C ASP A 115 -15.08 0.88 21.32
N VAL A 116 -16.27 0.74 20.71
CA VAL A 116 -17.50 1.44 21.10
C VAL A 116 -18.38 0.59 22.02
N VAL A 117 -18.19 -0.74 22.05
CA VAL A 117 -19.07 -1.68 22.77
C VAL A 117 -18.55 -2.05 24.16
N GLN A 118 -17.30 -1.72 24.51
CA GLN A 118 -16.80 -1.86 25.90
C GLN A 118 -16.26 -0.52 26.43
N PRO A 119 -16.96 0.15 27.37
CA PRO A 119 -16.34 1.16 28.23
C PRO A 119 -15.39 0.54 29.26
#